data_AF-A0A6J4V7V6-F1
#
_entry.id   AF-A0A6J4V7V6-F1
#
_cell.length_a   1.000
_cell.length_b   1.000
_cell.length_c   1.000
_cell.angle_alpha   90.00
_cell.angle_beta   90.00
_cell.angle_gamma   90.00
#
_symmetry.space_group_name_H-M   'P 1'
#
loop_
_entity.id
_entity.type
_entity.pdbx_description
1 polymer ?
#
loop_
_entity_poly.entity_id
_entity_poly.type
_entity_poly.pdbx_seq_one_letter_code
_entity_poly.pdbx_strand_id
1 'polypeptide(L)'
;MSPLLGRRKPKTSGPTWDEKNTLAANTSAAQAAGEGWRFSLKGSPRHYDDVRLIIEGSGTATVYFGEALTYERGAGVALWRIRARDLDWLPELYRWWAEQERIEPIRFTFHLYIPPDMKYPTLDLRQKPAEAVAALIRERAPRD
;
A
#
# COMPACT_ATOMS: atom_id res chain seq x y z
N MET A 1 20.83 -42.85 38.53
CA MET A 1 19.38 -42.57 38.46
C MET A 1 19.21 -41.12 38.04
N SER A 2 18.83 -40.87 36.78
CA SER A 2 18.63 -39.52 36.22
C SER A 2 17.13 -39.24 36.08
N PRO A 3 16.60 -38.07 36.50
CA PRO A 3 15.25 -37.69 36.14
C PRO A 3 15.22 -36.88 34.83
N LEU A 4 14.23 -37.20 34.01
CA LEU A 4 13.92 -36.63 32.70
C LEU A 4 13.41 -35.17 32.82
N LEU A 5 14.04 -34.25 32.07
CA LEU A 5 13.58 -32.87 31.89
C LEU A 5 12.34 -32.82 30.99
N GLY A 6 11.18 -32.55 31.59
CA GLY A 6 9.94 -32.28 30.88
C GLY A 6 9.96 -30.91 30.18
N ARG A 7 9.97 -30.91 28.85
CA ARG A 7 9.88 -29.71 27.99
C ARG A 7 8.45 -29.15 28.06
N ARG A 8 8.23 -28.03 28.76
CA ARG A 8 6.96 -27.28 28.72
C ARG A 8 6.87 -26.49 27.40
N LYS A 9 5.79 -26.69 26.65
CA LYS A 9 5.42 -25.83 25.49
C LYS A 9 5.00 -24.43 26.00
N PRO A 10 5.43 -23.33 25.38
CA PRO A 10 4.93 -22.00 25.71
C PRO A 10 3.46 -21.88 25.27
N LYS A 11 2.61 -21.33 26.17
CA LYS A 11 1.23 -20.97 25.86
C LYS A 11 1.24 -19.70 25.00
N THR A 12 0.66 -19.78 23.81
CA THR A 12 0.36 -18.62 22.97
C THR A 12 -0.70 -17.77 23.68
N SER A 13 -0.30 -16.69 24.34
CA SER A 13 -1.24 -15.69 24.88
C SER A 13 -1.85 -14.93 23.71
N GLY A 14 -3.16 -15.03 23.55
CA GLY A 14 -3.91 -14.16 22.64
C GLY A 14 -3.80 -12.69 23.07
N PRO A 15 -4.15 -11.76 22.15
CA PRO A 15 -3.89 -10.35 22.37
C PRO A 15 -4.63 -9.81 23.59
N THR A 16 -3.95 -8.93 24.32
CA THR A 16 -4.45 -8.31 25.56
C THR A 16 -5.59 -7.33 25.26
N TRP A 17 -6.30 -6.88 26.30
CA TRP A 17 -7.38 -5.90 26.16
C TRP A 17 -6.91 -4.60 25.52
N ASP A 18 -5.68 -4.15 25.80
CA ASP A 18 -5.09 -2.95 25.21
C ASP A 18 -4.81 -3.13 23.71
N GLU A 19 -4.25 -4.28 23.31
CA GLU A 19 -3.98 -4.61 21.90
C GLU A 19 -5.27 -4.73 21.07
N LYS A 20 -6.33 -5.28 21.67
CA LYS A 20 -7.65 -5.33 21.03
C LYS A 20 -8.23 -3.93 20.84
N ASN A 21 -7.99 -3.02 21.79
CA ASN A 21 -8.45 -1.64 21.69
C ASN A 21 -7.69 -0.86 20.61
N THR A 22 -6.38 -1.09 20.46
CA THR A 22 -5.58 -0.50 19.37
C THR A 22 -6.00 -1.05 18.00
N LEU A 23 -6.25 -2.36 17.89
CA LEU A 23 -6.74 -2.99 16.66
C LEU A 23 -8.15 -2.51 16.29
N ALA A 24 -9.03 -2.35 17.27
CA ALA A 24 -10.37 -1.80 17.10
C ALA A 24 -10.34 -0.31 16.74
N ALA A 25 -9.44 0.48 17.33
CA ALA A 25 -9.26 1.89 16.99
C ALA A 25 -8.71 2.08 15.56
N ASN A 26 -7.76 1.25 15.14
CA ASN A 26 -7.24 1.25 13.76
C ASN A 26 -8.30 0.80 12.75
N THR A 27 -9.15 -0.15 13.12
CA THR A 27 -10.28 -0.59 12.30
C THR A 27 -11.36 0.50 12.21
N SER A 28 -11.62 1.21 13.31
CA SER A 28 -12.61 2.30 13.36
C SER A 28 -12.13 3.56 12.64
N ALA A 29 -10.83 3.87 12.66
CA ALA A 29 -10.24 4.90 11.81
C ALA A 29 -10.33 4.55 10.31
N ALA A 30 -10.17 3.27 9.97
CA ALA A 30 -10.38 2.76 8.61
C ALA A 30 -11.86 2.74 8.18
N GLN A 31 -12.81 2.69 9.12
CA GLN A 31 -14.26 2.71 8.88
C GLN A 31 -14.86 4.13 8.91
N ALA A 32 -14.27 5.08 9.65
CA ALA A 32 -14.71 6.48 9.71
C ALA A 32 -14.26 7.32 8.48
N ALA A 33 -13.41 6.77 7.62
CA ALA A 33 -12.97 7.40 6.36
C ALA A 33 -13.99 7.18 5.23
N GLY A 34 -15.24 7.58 5.45
CA GLY A 34 -16.39 7.36 4.56
C GLY A 34 -16.43 8.18 3.28
N GLU A 35 -15.31 8.70 2.77
CA GLU A 35 -15.26 9.40 1.49
C GLU A 35 -13.88 9.21 0.84
N GLY A 36 -13.84 8.85 -0.44
CA GLY A 36 -12.61 8.83 -1.23
C GLY A 36 -12.57 7.75 -2.32
N TRP A 37 -11.68 7.93 -3.29
CA TRP A 37 -11.43 6.94 -4.34
C TRP A 37 -10.62 5.76 -3.80
N ARG A 38 -11.03 4.54 -4.16
CA ARG A 38 -10.31 3.31 -3.84
C ARG A 38 -9.63 2.70 -5.05
N PHE A 39 -8.33 2.46 -4.94
CA PHE A 39 -7.52 1.84 -5.98
C PHE A 39 -6.29 1.18 -5.35
N SER A 40 -5.47 0.52 -6.16
CA SER A 40 -4.21 -0.05 -5.71
C SER A 40 -3.07 0.32 -6.63
N LEU A 41 -1.89 0.50 -6.04
CA LEU A 41 -0.64 0.56 -6.75
C LEU A 41 0.16 -0.69 -6.48
N LYS A 42 0.91 -1.12 -7.49
CA LYS A 42 1.89 -2.20 -7.38
C LYS A 42 3.22 -1.74 -7.96
N GLY A 43 4.33 -2.03 -7.28
CA GLY A 43 5.64 -1.50 -7.67
C GLY A 43 6.80 -2.24 -7.03
N SER A 44 7.95 -1.56 -6.93
CA SER A 44 9.18 -2.14 -6.37
C SER A 44 9.11 -2.26 -4.84
N PRO A 45 9.41 -3.44 -4.26
CA PRO A 45 9.53 -3.65 -2.81
C PRO A 45 10.51 -2.71 -2.13
N ARG A 46 11.59 -2.36 -2.84
CA ARG A 46 12.68 -1.54 -2.32
C ARG A 46 12.22 -0.17 -1.84
N HIS A 47 11.16 0.37 -2.46
CA HIS A 47 10.67 1.72 -2.21
C HIS A 47 9.35 1.72 -1.43
N TYR A 48 9.04 0.63 -0.73
CA TYR A 48 7.76 0.48 -0.03
C TYR A 48 7.47 1.66 0.92
N ASP A 49 8.41 1.96 1.81
CA ASP A 49 8.25 2.97 2.85
C ASP A 49 8.24 4.39 2.28
N ASP A 50 9.12 4.70 1.33
CA ASP A 50 9.18 6.02 0.69
C ASP A 50 7.86 6.36 -0.03
N VAL A 51 7.36 5.42 -0.82
CA VAL A 51 6.09 5.59 -1.56
C VAL A 51 4.92 5.72 -0.60
N ARG A 52 4.91 4.93 0.48
CA ARG A 52 3.90 5.05 1.53
C ARG A 52 3.93 6.44 2.17
N LEU A 53 5.10 6.93 2.55
CA LEU A 53 5.26 8.26 3.14
C LEU A 53 4.79 9.37 2.19
N ILE A 54 5.07 9.25 0.89
CA ILE A 54 4.58 10.20 -0.12
C ILE A 54 3.05 10.17 -0.20
N ILE A 55 2.44 8.99 -0.27
CA ILE A 55 0.97 8.84 -0.34
C ILE A 55 0.32 9.43 0.91
N GLU A 56 0.83 9.11 2.09
CA GLU A 56 0.21 9.51 3.37
C GLU A 56 0.58 10.93 3.80
N GLY A 57 1.62 11.53 3.21
CA GLY A 57 2.19 12.82 3.60
C GLY A 57 1.25 14.01 3.46
N SER A 58 0.27 13.96 2.55
CA SER A 58 -0.74 15.02 2.38
C SER A 58 -1.83 14.99 3.47
N GLY A 59 -1.96 13.88 4.22
CA GLY A 59 -3.05 13.68 5.20
C GLY A 59 -4.43 13.43 4.56
N THR A 60 -4.49 13.33 3.24
CA THR A 60 -5.72 13.20 2.45
C THR A 60 -5.82 11.89 1.67
N ALA A 61 -4.74 11.10 1.68
CA ALA A 61 -4.74 9.71 1.28
C ALA A 61 -4.19 8.81 2.38
N THR A 62 -4.58 7.54 2.35
CA THR A 62 -4.19 6.53 3.35
C THR A 62 -3.96 5.19 2.67
N VAL A 63 -2.86 4.53 3.03
CA VAL A 63 -2.60 3.14 2.63
C VAL A 63 -3.24 2.23 3.67
N TYR A 64 -4.53 1.93 3.49
CA TYR A 64 -5.30 1.13 4.47
C TYR A 64 -4.92 -0.36 4.46
N PHE A 65 -4.23 -0.81 3.41
CA PHE A 65 -3.56 -2.10 3.36
C PHE A 65 -2.31 -1.97 2.51
N GLY A 66 -1.19 -2.50 2.99
CA GLY A 66 0.02 -2.57 2.18
C GLY A 66 0.85 -3.80 2.51
N GLU A 67 1.56 -4.29 1.50
CA GLU A 67 2.41 -5.48 1.58
C GLU A 67 3.75 -5.11 0.93
N ALA A 68 4.80 -5.02 1.77
CA ALA A 68 6.11 -4.55 1.35
C ALA A 68 6.82 -5.53 0.39
N LEU A 69 6.55 -6.83 0.55
CA LEU A 69 7.09 -7.86 -0.32
C LEU A 69 6.07 -8.97 -0.49
N THR A 70 5.51 -9.06 -1.70
CA THR A 70 4.74 -10.20 -2.17
C THR A 70 5.42 -10.81 -3.39
N TYR A 71 5.16 -12.09 -3.65
CA TYR A 71 5.81 -12.81 -4.76
C TYR A 71 4.80 -13.06 -5.87
N GLU A 72 5.01 -12.44 -7.03
CA GLU A 72 4.12 -12.59 -8.17
C GLU A 72 4.91 -12.93 -9.43
N ARG A 73 4.60 -14.08 -10.04
CA ARG A 73 5.20 -14.56 -11.30
C ARG A 73 6.74 -14.55 -11.30
N GLY A 74 7.36 -14.90 -10.18
CA GLY A 74 8.83 -14.94 -10.06
C GLY A 74 9.48 -13.60 -9.70
N ALA A 75 8.70 -12.55 -9.43
CA ALA A 75 9.21 -11.24 -9.04
C ALA A 75 8.68 -10.82 -7.67
N GLY A 76 9.55 -10.23 -6.86
CA GLY A 76 9.16 -9.53 -5.64
C GLY A 76 8.52 -8.19 -6.00
N VAL A 77 7.33 -7.92 -5.47
CA VAL A 77 6.55 -6.71 -5.73
C VAL A 77 5.95 -6.16 -4.44
N ALA A 78 5.83 -4.84 -4.35
CA ALA A 78 5.09 -4.17 -3.28
C ALA A 78 3.66 -3.87 -3.73
N LEU A 79 2.73 -3.89 -2.78
CA LEU A 79 1.32 -3.54 -2.98
C LEU A 79 0.92 -2.44 -1.99
N TRP A 80 0.24 -1.41 -2.49
CA TRP A 80 -0.41 -0.38 -1.69
C TRP A 80 -1.87 -0.28 -2.10
N ARG A 81 -2.80 -0.59 -1.20
CA ARG A 81 -4.23 -0.30 -1.38
C ARG A 81 -4.53 1.04 -0.74
N ILE A 82 -5.02 1.95 -1.56
CA ILE A 82 -5.09 3.37 -1.26
C ILE A 82 -6.56 3.78 -1.21
N ARG A 83 -6.91 4.54 -0.19
CA ARG A 83 -8.11 5.38 -0.16
C ARG A 83 -7.65 6.82 -0.16
N ALA A 84 -8.19 7.63 -1.07
CA ALA A 84 -7.74 9.02 -1.22
C ALA A 84 -8.90 9.99 -1.46
N ARG A 85 -8.93 11.10 -0.72
CA ARG A 85 -9.89 12.21 -0.91
C ARG A 85 -9.41 13.23 -1.93
N ASP A 86 -8.11 13.32 -2.13
CA ASP A 86 -7.45 14.01 -3.24
C ASP A 86 -6.29 13.17 -3.78
N LEU A 87 -5.62 13.67 -4.80
CA LEU A 87 -4.53 12.96 -5.48
C LEU A 87 -3.30 13.87 -5.65
N ASP A 88 -3.14 14.85 -4.75
CA ASP A 88 -2.10 15.88 -4.86
C ASP A 88 -0.69 15.32 -4.58
N TRP A 89 -0.63 14.13 -3.98
CA TRP A 89 0.59 13.35 -3.82
C TRP A 89 1.08 12.69 -5.12
N LEU A 90 0.26 12.57 -6.18
CA LEU A 90 0.68 11.93 -7.44
C LEU A 90 1.83 12.70 -8.13
N PRO A 91 1.76 14.03 -8.33
CA PRO A 91 2.88 14.80 -8.86
C PRO A 91 4.17 14.62 -8.03
N GLU A 92 4.04 14.55 -6.70
CA GLU A 92 5.19 14.31 -5.82
C GLU A 92 5.78 12.91 -6.03
N LEU A 93 4.94 11.87 -6.15
CA LEU A 93 5.40 10.53 -6.48
C LEU A 93 6.17 10.51 -7.80
N TYR A 94 5.67 11.18 -8.85
CA TYR A 94 6.35 11.25 -10.14
C TYR A 94 7.69 11.98 -10.05
N ARG A 95 7.75 13.10 -9.32
CA ARG A 95 8.99 13.86 -9.10
C ARG A 95 10.02 13.02 -8.36
N TRP A 96 9.62 12.38 -7.27
CA TRP A 96 10.50 11.49 -6.50
C TRP A 96 10.95 10.30 -7.35
N TRP A 97 10.04 9.69 -8.13
CA TRP A 97 10.35 8.54 -8.97
C TRP A 97 11.38 8.89 -10.05
N ALA A 98 11.22 10.03 -10.73
CA ALA A 98 12.19 10.49 -11.72
C ALA A 98 13.60 10.70 -11.10
N GLU A 99 13.65 11.20 -9.86
CA GLU A 99 14.91 11.35 -9.14
C GLU A 99 15.52 10.00 -8.75
N GLN A 100 14.71 9.03 -8.30
CA GLN A 100 15.19 7.68 -8.01
C GLN A 100 15.76 7.01 -9.27
N GLU A 101 15.09 7.11 -10.42
CA GLU A 101 15.62 6.54 -11.68
C GLU A 101 16.89 7.25 -12.17
N ARG A 102 17.14 8.50 -11.74
CA ARG A 102 18.39 9.23 -12.05
C ARG A 102 19.57 8.72 -11.23
N ILE A 103 19.35 8.35 -9.98
CA ILE A 103 20.41 7.91 -9.05
C ILE A 103 20.60 6.39 -9.01
N GLU A 104 19.58 5.63 -9.39
CA GLU A 104 19.62 4.17 -9.38
C GLU A 104 19.97 3.57 -10.75
N PRO A 105 20.72 2.44 -10.78
CA PRO A 105 21.04 1.74 -12.02
C PRO A 105 19.86 0.91 -12.57
N ILE A 106 18.76 0.78 -11.83
CA ILE A 106 17.63 -0.09 -12.16
C ILE A 106 16.39 0.77 -12.38
N ARG A 107 15.72 0.57 -13.52
CA ARG A 107 14.39 1.16 -13.76
C ARG A 107 13.33 0.34 -13.06
N PHE A 108 12.35 1.01 -12.46
CA PHE A 108 11.21 0.39 -11.81
C PHE A 108 9.93 1.11 -12.17
N THR A 109 8.77 0.48 -12.07
CA THR A 109 7.49 1.11 -12.42
C THR A 109 6.41 0.89 -11.40
N PHE A 110 5.35 1.66 -11.54
CA PHE A 110 4.12 1.51 -10.80
C PHE A 110 2.99 1.11 -11.74
N HIS A 111 2.22 0.12 -11.31
CA HIS A 111 1.03 -0.34 -11.99
C HIS A 111 -0.20 0.03 -11.17
N LEU A 112 -1.16 0.70 -11.80
CA LEU A 112 -2.45 1.05 -11.24
C LEU A 112 -3.43 -0.10 -11.44
N TYR A 113 -4.17 -0.44 -10.40
CA TYR A 113 -5.29 -1.36 -10.43
C TYR A 113 -6.53 -0.68 -9.85
N ILE A 114 -7.64 -0.73 -10.59
CA ILE A 114 -8.93 -0.18 -10.19
C ILE A 114 -9.94 -1.33 -10.06
N PRO A 115 -10.57 -1.53 -8.88
CA PRO A 115 -11.62 -2.53 -8.71
C PRO A 115 -12.78 -2.33 -9.70
N PRO A 116 -13.49 -3.41 -10.10
CA PRO A 116 -13.39 -4.78 -9.58
C PRO A 116 -12.31 -5.64 -10.26
N ASP A 117 -11.75 -5.20 -11.38
CA ASP A 117 -10.73 -5.99 -12.08
C ASP A 117 -9.34 -5.77 -11.48
N MET A 118 -8.92 -6.74 -10.67
CA MET A 118 -7.59 -6.78 -10.06
C MET A 118 -6.66 -7.77 -10.76
N LYS A 119 -7.11 -8.43 -11.83
CA LYS A 119 -6.33 -9.47 -12.53
C LYS A 119 -5.25 -8.87 -13.41
N TYR A 120 -5.56 -7.73 -14.04
CA TYR A 120 -4.64 -7.00 -14.91
C TYR A 120 -4.50 -5.55 -14.47
N PRO A 121 -3.32 -4.95 -14.65
CA PRO A 121 -3.15 -3.54 -14.36
C PRO A 121 -4.04 -2.73 -15.30
N THR A 122 -4.76 -1.76 -14.74
CA THR A 122 -5.51 -0.77 -15.50
C THR A 122 -4.57 0.12 -16.31
N LEU A 123 -3.40 0.45 -15.74
CA LEU A 123 -2.42 1.33 -16.36
C LEU A 123 -1.02 1.11 -15.78
N ASP A 124 0.03 1.16 -16.62
CA ASP A 124 1.39 1.45 -16.17
C ASP A 124 1.53 2.97 -16.06
N LEU A 125 1.84 3.47 -14.85
CA LEU A 125 1.93 4.91 -14.58
C LEU A 125 2.95 5.60 -15.51
N ARG A 126 3.98 4.89 -16.00
CA ARG A 126 4.95 5.49 -16.94
C ARG A 126 4.30 5.97 -18.25
N GLN A 127 3.16 5.42 -18.62
CA GLN A 127 2.50 5.71 -19.91
C GLN A 127 1.70 7.01 -19.90
N LYS A 128 1.50 7.64 -18.74
CA LYS A 128 0.67 8.84 -18.58
C LYS A 128 1.28 9.82 -17.58
N PRO A 129 1.09 11.13 -17.76
CA PRO A 129 1.45 12.11 -16.74
C PRO A 129 0.52 12.00 -15.52
N ALA A 130 0.98 12.52 -14.38
CA ALA A 130 0.28 12.44 -13.09
C ALA A 130 -1.17 12.94 -13.17
N GLU A 131 -1.43 14.02 -13.91
CA GLU A 131 -2.75 14.62 -14.07
C GLU A 131 -3.72 13.69 -14.81
N ALA A 132 -3.22 12.98 -15.82
CA ALA A 132 -4.01 12.01 -16.58
C ALA A 132 -4.30 10.74 -15.76
N VAL A 133 -3.35 10.30 -14.93
CA VAL A 133 -3.59 9.22 -13.96
C VAL A 133 -4.63 9.64 -12.93
N ALA A 134 -4.53 10.87 -12.41
CA ALA A 134 -5.50 11.41 -11.48
C ALA A 134 -6.90 11.47 -12.11
N ALA A 135 -7.03 11.97 -13.34
CA ALA A 135 -8.29 11.98 -14.06
C ALA A 135 -8.88 10.56 -14.22
N LEU A 136 -8.04 9.58 -14.59
CA LEU A 136 -8.46 8.18 -14.75
C LEU A 136 -8.99 7.59 -13.43
N ILE A 137 -8.30 7.84 -12.31
CA ILE A 137 -8.75 7.42 -10.98
C ILE A 137 -10.09 8.09 -10.66
N ARG A 138 -10.22 9.39 -10.88
CA ARG A 138 -11.45 10.12 -10.58
C ARG A 138 -12.67 9.60 -11.35
N GLU A 139 -12.45 9.21 -12.60
CA GLU A 139 -13.47 8.69 -13.51
C GLU A 139 -13.87 7.25 -13.17
N ARG A 140 -12.91 6.37 -12.86
CA ARG A 140 -13.14 4.92 -12.82
C ARG A 140 -13.10 4.29 -11.44
N ALA A 141 -12.41 4.91 -10.49
CA ALA A 141 -12.26 4.31 -9.17
C ALA A 141 -13.57 4.39 -8.38
N PRO A 142 -14.00 3.30 -7.73
CA PRO A 142 -15.14 3.34 -6.84
C PRO A 142 -14.90 4.32 -5.70
N ARG A 143 -15.97 5.02 -5.31
CA ARG A 143 -16.02 5.83 -4.10
C ARG A 143 -16.74 5.06 -3.00
N ASP A 144 -16.29 5.27 -1.76
CA ASP A 144 -17.08 4.92 -0.58
C ASP A 144 -18.16 5.97 -0.31
#